data_AF-A0A7K7WFN2-F1
#
_entry.id   AF-A0A7K7WFN2-F1
#
_cell.length_a   1.000
_cell.length_b   1.000
_cell.length_c   1.000
_cell.angle_alpha   90.00
_cell.angle_beta   90.00
_cell.angle_gamma   90.00
#
_symmetry.space_group_name_H-M   'P 1'
#
loop_
_entity.id
_entity.type
_entity.pdbx_description
1 polymer ?
#
loop_
_entity_poly.entity_id
_entity_poly.type
_entity_poly.pdbx_seq_one_letter_code
_entity_poly.pdbx_strand_id
1 'polypeptide(L)' 'ERLLKMTLEERRKEYSRQYVPLKDIPTWMEDIKSKNESDGENTKEEAQGKRSLSEKVSLYRGDITLLEVDAIVNAGR' A
#
# COMPACT_ATOMS: atom_id res chain seq x y z
N GLU A 1 22.04 -12.71 5.79
CA GLU A 1 21.17 -13.20 6.88
C GLU A 1 20.89 -12.20 8.00
N ARG A 2 21.82 -11.31 8.39
CA ARG A 2 21.62 -10.38 9.53
C ARG A 2 20.31 -9.59 9.46
N LEU A 3 20.05 -8.96 8.30
CA LEU A 3 18.84 -8.13 8.09
C LEU A 3 17.53 -8.91 8.23
N LEU A 4 17.52 -10.21 7.91
CA LEU A 4 16.33 -11.06 8.02
C LEU A 4 15.99 -11.41 9.48
N LYS A 5 16.96 -11.30 10.39
CA LYS A 5 16.80 -11.63 11.82
C LYS A 5 16.46 -10.41 12.68
N MET A 6 16.51 -9.21 12.10
CA MET A 6 16.21 -7.95 12.80
C MET A 6 14.72 -7.67 12.83
N THR A 7 14.26 -6.99 13.87
CA THR A 7 12.88 -6.47 13.91
C THR A 7 12.74 -5.30 12.93
N LEU A 8 11.49 -4.94 12.58
CA LEU A 8 11.22 -3.79 11.71
C LEU A 8 11.78 -2.49 12.31
N GLU A 9 11.71 -2.33 13.63
CA GLU A 9 12.18 -1.14 14.34
C GLU A 9 13.71 -1.03 14.32
N GLU A 10 14.42 -2.16 14.42
CA GLU A 10 15.86 -2.18 14.27
C GLU A 10 16.28 -1.89 12.83
N ARG A 11 15.58 -2.45 11.84
CA ARG A 11 15.83 -2.17 10.41
C ARG A 11 15.70 -0.68 10.09
N ARG A 12 14.67 -0.01 10.65
CA ARG A 12 14.45 1.43 10.46
C ARG A 12 15.61 2.32 10.88
N LYS A 13 16.42 1.90 11.87
CA LYS A 13 17.62 2.65 12.31
C LYS A 13 18.71 2.67 11.24
N GLU A 14 18.70 1.72 10.31
CA GLU A 14 19.70 1.58 9.25
C GLU A 14 19.22 2.13 7.90
N TYR A 15 17.96 2.58 7.81
CA TYR A 15 17.45 3.19 6.57
C TYR A 15 18.18 4.50 6.29
N SER A 16 18.85 4.57 5.15
CA SER A 16 19.55 5.80 4.72
C SER A 16 18.61 6.85 4.15
N ARG A 17 17.33 6.51 3.93
CA ARG A 17 16.31 7.36 3.30
C ARG A 17 15.01 7.30 4.08
N GLN A 18 14.11 8.23 3.78
CA GLN A 18 12.72 8.15 4.22
C GLN A 18 12.05 6.89 3.68
N TYR A 19 11.00 6.44 4.35
CA TYR A 19 10.24 5.25 4.00
C TYR A 19 8.74 5.52 4.13
N VAL A 20 7.95 4.77 3.37
CA VAL A 20 6.48 4.80 3.40
C VAL A 20 6.02 3.47 3.99
N PRO A 21 5.49 3.44 5.22
CA PRO A 21 5.01 2.21 5.83
C PRO A 21 3.72 1.74 5.15
N LEU A 22 3.53 0.42 5.06
CA LEU A 22 2.35 -0.19 4.43
C LEU A 22 1.02 0.38 4.96
N LYS A 23 0.96 0.71 6.26
CA LYS A 23 -0.22 1.28 6.92
C LYS A 23 -0.64 2.67 6.40
N ASP A 24 0.27 3.40 5.77
CA ASP A 24 0.01 4.75 5.23
C ASP A 24 -0.44 4.67 3.76
N ILE A 25 -0.46 3.47 3.16
CA ILE A 25 -0.92 3.24 1.79
C ILE A 25 -2.42 2.88 1.85
N PRO A 26 -3.32 3.72 1.31
CA PRO A 26 -4.74 3.42 1.32
C PRO A 26 -5.04 2.19 0.46
N THR A 27 -6.00 1.39 0.90
CA THR A 27 -6.57 0.30 0.08
C THR A 27 -7.41 0.88 -1.04
N TRP A 28 -7.61 0.10 -2.10
CA TRP A 28 -8.51 0.46 -3.20
C TRP A 28 -9.93 0.73 -2.71
N MET A 29 -10.38 0.03 -1.67
CA MET A 29 -11.68 0.29 -1.04
C MET A 29 -11.74 1.67 -0.38
N GLU A 30 -10.68 2.07 0.33
CA GLU A 30 -10.60 3.39 0.98
C GLU A 30 -10.53 4.51 -0.06
N ASP A 31 -9.71 4.33 -1.10
CA ASP A 31 -9.60 5.28 -2.21
C ASP A 31 -10.94 5.50 -2.94
N ILE A 32 -11.71 4.44 -3.18
CA ILE A 32 -13.05 4.55 -3.80
C ILE A 32 -14.03 5.24 -2.85
N LYS A 33 -14.00 4.93 -1.55
CA LYS A 33 -14.89 5.58 -0.57
C LYS A 33 -14.63 7.08 -0.52
N SER A 34 -13.37 7.51 -0.43
CA SER A 34 -13.00 8.92 -0.39
C SER A 34 -13.39 9.68 -1.67
N LYS A 35 -13.34 9.04 -2.84
CA LYS A 35 -13.79 9.64 -4.12
C LYS A 35 -15.31 9.69 -4.28
N ASN A 36 -16.03 8.68 -3.80
CA ASN A 36 -17.49 8.68 -3.83
C ASN A 36 -18.10 9.76 -2.92
N GLU A 37 -17.41 10.12 -1.83
CA GLU A 37 -17.78 11.25 -0.97
C GLU A 37 -17.55 12.61 -1.66
N SER A 38 -16.62 12.71 -2.62
CA SER A 38 -16.35 13.96 -3.35
C SER A 38 -17.20 14.15 -4.60
N ASP A 39 -17.53 13.08 -5.34
CA ASP A 39 -18.14 13.19 -6.67
C ASP A 39 -19.64 12.85 -6.75
N GLY A 40 -20.30 12.47 -5.64
CA GLY A 40 -21.75 12.24 -5.62
C GLY A 40 -22.26 11.12 -6.55
N GLU A 41 -21.36 10.39 -7.22
CA GLU A 41 -21.69 9.34 -8.18
C GLU A 41 -21.81 8.01 -7.44
N ASN A 42 -23.03 7.49 -7.38
CA ASN A 42 -23.40 6.35 -6.56
C ASN A 42 -23.00 5.02 -7.24
N THR A 43 -21.70 4.73 -7.35
CA THR A 43 -21.16 3.41 -7.78
C THR A 43 -21.29 2.33 -6.68
N LYS A 44 -22.39 2.34 -5.93
CA LYS A 44 -22.60 1.45 -4.78
C LYS A 44 -22.88 -0.01 -5.16
N GLU A 45 -23.25 -0.30 -6.41
CA GLU A 45 -23.76 -1.63 -6.79
C GLU A 45 -22.66 -2.64 -7.17
N GLU A 46 -21.50 -2.23 -7.70
CA GLU A 46 -20.41 -3.17 -8.02
C GLU A 46 -19.48 -3.47 -6.81
N ALA A 47 -19.51 -2.60 -5.78
CA ALA A 47 -18.61 -2.67 -4.63
C ALA A 47 -19.01 -3.71 -3.56
N GLN A 48 -20.27 -4.16 -3.52
CA GLN A 48 -20.73 -5.05 -2.46
C GLN A 48 -20.31 -6.52 -2.67
N GLY A 49 -20.16 -6.99 -3.91
CA GLY A 49 -19.81 -8.38 -4.22
C GLY A 49 -18.31 -8.70 -4.17
N LYS A 50 -17.43 -7.69 -4.18
CA LYS A 50 -15.96 -7.85 -4.30
C LYS A 50 -15.16 -7.24 -3.14
N ARG A 51 -15.81 -6.93 -2.01
CA ARG A 51 -15.17 -6.29 -0.83
C ARG A 51 -13.83 -6.94 -0.43
N SER A 52 -13.76 -8.27 -0.49
CA SER A 52 -12.58 -9.02 -0.04
C SER A 52 -11.29 -8.75 -0.83
N LEU A 53 -11.39 -8.37 -2.11
CA LEU A 53 -10.20 -8.07 -2.93
C LEU A 53 -9.83 -6.59 -2.85
N SER A 54 -10.82 -5.68 -2.82
CA SER A 54 -10.58 -4.24 -2.74
C SER A 54 -9.90 -3.79 -1.45
N GLU A 55 -10.01 -4.58 -0.38
CA GLU A 55 -9.30 -4.36 0.90
C GLU A 55 -7.85 -4.87 0.89
N LYS A 56 -7.46 -5.64 -0.13
CA LYS A 56 -6.15 -6.31 -0.22
C LYS A 56 -5.26 -5.75 -1.32
N VAL A 57 -5.78 -4.85 -2.14
CA VAL A 57 -5.03 -4.20 -3.23
C VAL A 57 -5.05 -2.70 -3.04
N SER A 58 -3.97 -2.05 -3.48
CA SER A 58 -3.81 -0.60 -3.47
C SER A 58 -3.24 -0.15 -4.82
N LEU A 59 -3.60 1.05 -5.26
CA LEU A 59 -2.95 1.71 -6.38
C LEU A 59 -2.05 2.81 -5.84
N TYR A 60 -0.73 2.63 -5.94
CA TYR A 60 0.24 3.59 -5.43
C TYR A 60 1.01 4.26 -6.58
N ARG A 61 1.14 5.58 -6.52
CA ARG A 61 1.95 6.38 -7.45
C ARG A 61 3.09 7.05 -6.68
N GLY A 62 4.30 6.54 -6.84
CA GLY A 62 5.50 7.07 -6.18
C GLY A 62 6.74 6.24 -6.48
N ASP A 63 7.83 6.53 -5.76
CA ASP A 63 9.07 5.75 -5.83
C ASP A 63 8.91 4.43 -5.08
N ILE A 64 8.93 3.31 -5.81
CA ILE A 64 8.77 1.96 -5.26
C ILE A 64 9.87 1.59 -4.25
N THR A 65 11.05 2.23 -4.33
CA THR A 65 12.18 1.96 -3.42
C THR A 65 11.97 2.49 -2.01
N LEU A 66 10.95 3.34 -1.80
CA LEU A 66 10.61 3.90 -0.49
C LEU A 66 9.58 3.06 0.26
N LEU A 67 8.94 2.07 -0.38
CA LEU A 67 7.90 1.27 0.23
C LEU A 67 8.49 0.30 1.28
N GLU A 68 8.08 0.45 2.53
CA GLU A 68 8.39 -0.50 3.61
C GLU A 68 7.39 -1.67 3.56
N VAL A 69 7.65 -2.59 2.63
CA VAL A 69 6.87 -3.81 2.36
C VAL A 69 7.80 -5.03 2.34
N ASP A 70 7.23 -6.23 2.47
CA ASP A 70 8.02 -7.47 2.54
C ASP A 70 8.78 -7.78 1.25
N ALA A 71 8.20 -7.43 0.10
CA ALA A 71 8.80 -7.63 -1.20
C ALA A 71 8.42 -6.50 -2.17
N ILE A 72 9.38 -6.08 -2.98
CA ILE A 72 9.16 -5.26 -4.16
C ILE A 72 9.63 -6.04 -5.39
N VAL A 73 8.97 -5.82 -6.52
CA VAL A 73 9.35 -6.45 -7.78
C VAL A 73 10.27 -5.51 -8.55
N ASN A 74 11.37 -6.04 -9.07
CA ASN A 74 12.24 -5.33 -10.01
C ASN A 74 11.91 -5.75 -11.44
N ALA A 75 11.76 -4.80 -12.35
CA ALA A 75 11.65 -5.06 -13.79
C ALA A 75 13.05 -5.29 -14.39
N GLY A 76 13.73 -6.35 -13.94
CA GLY A 76 15.05 -6.75 -14.42
C GLY A 76 15.00 -7.44 -15.79
N ARG A 77 16.19 -7.66 -16.37
CA ARG A 77 16.40 -8.58 -17.50
C ARG A 77 16.84 -9.95 -16.99
#